data_AF-A0A2V7WXF4-F1
#
_entry.id   AF-A0A2V7WXF4-F1
#
_cell.length_a   1.000
_cell.length_b   1.000
_cell.length_c   1.000
_cell.angle_alpha   90.00
_cell.angle_beta   90.00
_cell.angle_gamma   90.00
#
_symmetry.space_group_name_H-M   'P 1'
#
loop_
_entity.id
_entity.type
_entity.pdbx_description
1 polymer ?
#
loop_
_entity_poly.entity_id
_entity_poly.type
_entity_poly.pdbx_seq_one_letter_code
_entity_poly.pdbx_strand_id
1 'polypeptide(L)'
;LLKDAKISEAKAREIALKQAPGTVKSSELEKEKGTLVWSFDITNAKGGGITEVLVSAIDGHIVETKAETAKDEAAEKAKEAKEAKKTTKHKASKHTTH
;
A
#
# COMPACT_ATOMS: atom_id res chain seq x y z
N LEU A 1 18.21 1.81 8.11
CA LEU A 1 16.98 1.08 7.74
C LEU A 1 16.26 0.61 9.00
N LEU A 2 16.60 -0.52 9.62
CA LEU A 2 15.91 -0.97 10.86
C LEU A 2 16.02 0.00 12.05
N LYS A 3 17.11 0.77 12.16
CA LYS A 3 17.29 1.80 13.20
C LYS A 3 16.33 2.99 13.06
N ASP A 4 15.77 3.20 11.87
CA ASP A 4 14.91 4.34 11.55
C ASP A 4 13.42 3.98 11.63
N ALA A 5 13.10 2.69 11.71
CA ALA A 5 11.74 2.19 11.86
C ALA A 5 11.24 2.48 13.29
N LYS A 6 10.14 3.22 13.41
CA LYS A 6 9.47 3.49 14.70
C LYS A 6 8.51 2.37 15.09
N ILE A 7 8.00 1.62 14.11
CA ILE A 7 7.18 0.44 14.37
C ILE A 7 7.95 -0.83 14.02
N SER A 8 7.74 -1.87 14.83
CA SER A 8 8.32 -3.18 14.61
C SER A 8 7.62 -3.92 13.46
N GLU A 9 8.32 -4.88 12.85
CA GLU A 9 7.75 -5.77 11.84
C GLU A 9 6.47 -6.44 12.35
N ALA A 10 6.47 -6.92 13.60
CA ALA A 10 5.29 -7.54 14.20
C ALA A 10 4.07 -6.61 14.20
N LYS A 11 4.26 -5.34 14.57
CA LYS A 11 3.19 -4.33 14.58
C LYS A 11 2.68 -4.04 13.16
N ALA A 12 3.62 -3.90 12.23
CA ALA A 12 3.30 -3.64 10.83
C ALA A 12 2.58 -4.85 10.18
N ARG A 13 2.98 -6.08 10.55
CA ARG A 13 2.35 -7.33 10.14
C ARG A 13 0.91 -7.44 10.63
N GLU A 14 0.64 -7.07 11.89
CA GLU A 14 -0.74 -7.02 12.41
C GLU A 14 -1.63 -6.06 11.61
N ILE A 15 -1.08 -4.92 11.19
CA ILE A 15 -1.79 -3.93 10.38
C ILE A 15 -2.03 -4.49 8.97
N ALA A 16 -1.03 -5.10 8.36
CA ALA A 16 -1.13 -5.72 7.05
C ALA A 16 -2.17 -6.85 7.02
N LEU A 17 -2.17 -7.72 8.05
CA LEU A 17 -3.15 -8.81 8.19
C LEU A 17 -4.58 -8.32 8.45
N LYS A 18 -4.76 -7.14 9.08
CA LYS A 18 -6.07 -6.49 9.18
C LYS A 18 -6.58 -6.02 7.83
N GLN A 19 -5.67 -5.62 6.93
CA GLN A 19 -6.04 -5.13 5.60
C GLN A 19 -6.29 -6.27 4.62
N ALA A 20 -5.47 -7.33 4.68
CA ALA A 20 -5.58 -8.52 3.88
C ALA A 20 -5.54 -9.76 4.79
N PRO A 21 -6.69 -10.40 5.05
CA PRO A 21 -6.71 -11.62 5.85
C PRO A 21 -6.10 -12.78 5.06
N GLY A 22 -5.00 -13.33 5.58
CA GLY A 22 -4.28 -14.40 4.92
C GLY A 22 -3.02 -14.79 5.66
N THR A 23 -2.08 -15.38 4.92
CA THR A 23 -0.79 -15.81 5.46
C THR A 23 0.32 -14.95 4.87
N VAL A 24 1.06 -14.27 5.74
CA VAL A 24 2.28 -13.56 5.33
C VAL A 24 3.32 -14.57 4.89
N LYS A 25 3.77 -14.48 3.65
CA LYS A 25 4.86 -15.29 3.08
C LYS A 25 6.22 -14.66 3.34
N SER A 26 6.32 -13.35 3.12
CA SER A 26 7.54 -12.58 3.32
C SER A 26 7.22 -11.20 3.87
N SER A 27 8.18 -10.66 4.61
CA SER A 27 8.19 -9.30 5.13
C SER A 27 9.55 -8.67 4.88
N GLU A 28 9.57 -7.49 4.26
CA GLU A 28 10.82 -6.81 3.95
C GLU A 28 10.71 -5.32 4.24
N LEU A 29 11.81 -4.72 4.71
CA LEU A 29 11.86 -3.30 5.04
C LEU A 29 12.52 -2.53 3.90
N GLU A 30 11.75 -1.72 3.21
CA GLU A 30 12.18 -0.96 2.06
C GLU A 30 12.09 0.55 2.31
N LYS A 31 12.72 1.33 1.42
CA LYS A 31 12.70 2.79 1.48
C LYS A 31 12.17 3.34 0.17
N GLU A 32 10.88 3.63 0.12
CA GLU A 32 10.23 4.23 -1.04
C GLU A 32 10.22 5.76 -0.95
N LYS A 33 10.81 6.44 -1.93
CA LYS A 33 10.82 7.93 -2.06
C LYS A 33 11.24 8.65 -0.77
N GLY A 34 12.15 8.07 0.00
CA GLY A 34 12.62 8.63 1.27
C GLY A 34 11.84 8.18 2.51
N THR A 35 10.71 7.49 2.35
CA THR A 35 9.88 6.95 3.43
C THR A 35 10.21 5.49 3.67
N LEU A 36 10.33 5.10 4.93
CA LEU A 36 10.60 3.72 5.32
C LEU A 36 9.27 2.94 5.35
N VAL A 37 9.17 1.82 4.65
CA VAL A 37 7.95 1.02 4.51
C VAL A 37 8.25 -0.46 4.68
N TRP A 38 7.35 -1.17 5.36
CA TRP A 38 7.34 -2.62 5.44
C TRP A 38 6.47 -3.16 4.31
N SER A 39 7.07 -3.91 3.38
CA SER A 39 6.34 -4.67 2.37
C SER A 39 5.99 -6.04 2.93
N PHE A 40 4.70 -6.41 2.88
CA PHE A 40 4.21 -7.71 3.30
C PHE A 40 3.51 -8.42 2.14
N ASP A 41 3.99 -9.62 1.84
CA ASP A 41 3.41 -10.46 0.81
C ASP A 41 2.41 -11.43 1.45
N ILE A 42 1.10 -11.17 1.28
CA ILE A 42 0.05 -11.92 1.97
C ILE A 42 -0.70 -12.80 0.98
N THR A 43 -0.57 -14.11 1.15
CA THR A 43 -1.35 -15.07 0.35
C THR A 43 -2.75 -15.22 0.93
N ASN A 44 -3.78 -15.04 0.09
CA ASN A 44 -5.16 -15.25 0.49
C ASN A 44 -5.43 -16.71 0.84
N ALA A 45 -6.15 -16.95 1.93
CA ALA A 45 -6.50 -18.30 2.39
C ALA A 45 -7.33 -19.12 1.37
N LYS A 46 -8.00 -18.46 0.43
CA LYS A 46 -8.77 -19.11 -0.65
C LYS A 46 -7.91 -19.52 -1.87
N GLY A 47 -6.59 -19.40 -1.78
CA GLY A 47 -5.65 -19.98 -2.76
C GLY A 47 -5.60 -19.28 -4.13
N GLY A 48 -6.21 -18.10 -4.30
CA GLY A 48 -6.40 -17.48 -5.62
C GLY A 48 -5.70 -16.14 -5.85
N GLY A 49 -4.90 -15.63 -4.91
CA GLY A 49 -4.12 -14.41 -5.17
C GLY A 49 -3.31 -13.91 -3.98
N ILE A 50 -2.30 -13.12 -4.31
CA ILE A 50 -1.36 -12.50 -3.38
C ILE A 50 -1.79 -11.05 -3.19
N THR A 51 -1.67 -10.54 -1.97
CA THR A 51 -1.90 -9.14 -1.65
C THR A 51 -0.65 -8.59 -1.01
N GLU A 52 0.01 -7.71 -1.74
CA GLU A 52 1.13 -6.94 -1.26
C GLU A 52 0.59 -5.73 -0.48
N VAL A 53 1.05 -5.55 0.75
CA VAL A 53 0.66 -4.43 1.61
C VAL A 53 1.91 -3.71 2.07
N LEU A 54 2.06 -2.44 1.68
CA LEU A 54 3.13 -1.56 2.14
C LEU A 54 2.64 -0.75 3.33
N VAL A 55 3.26 -0.93 4.48
CA VAL A 55 2.92 -0.26 5.74
C VAL A 55 4.05 0.70 6.13
N SER A 56 3.74 1.96 6.42
CA SER A 56 4.71 2.95 6.90
C SER A 56 5.40 2.44 8.16
N ALA A 57 6.72 2.28 8.10
CA ALA A 57 7.53 1.87 9.24
C ALA A 57 7.71 3.00 10.28
N ILE A 58 7.14 4.19 10.03
CA ILE A 58 7.20 5.36 10.91
C ILE A 58 5.94 5.49 11.77
N ASP A 59 4.77 5.24 11.19
CA ASP A 59 3.47 5.52 11.83
C ASP A 59 2.46 4.37 11.71
N GLY A 60 2.72 3.39 10.85
CA GLY A 60 1.84 2.24 10.63
C GLY A 60 0.68 2.47 9.67
N HIS A 61 0.59 3.61 8.99
CA HIS A 61 -0.40 3.80 7.94
C HIS A 61 -0.07 2.97 6.70
N ILE A 62 -1.10 2.56 5.98
CA ILE A 62 -0.95 1.82 4.73
C ILE A 62 -0.60 2.81 3.62
N VAL A 63 0.59 2.62 3.06
CA VAL A 63 1.14 3.42 1.96
C VAL A 63 0.57 2.93 0.64
N GLU A 64 0.58 1.62 0.44
CA GLU A 64 0.05 0.99 -0.76
C GLU A 64 -0.54 -0.40 -0.44
N THR A 65 -1.53 -0.80 -1.23
CA THR A 65 -2.08 -2.16 -1.18
C THR A 65 -2.36 -2.60 -2.60
N LYS A 66 -1.68 -3.66 -3.03
CA LYS A 66 -1.79 -4.22 -4.37
C LYS A 66 -2.23 -5.67 -4.25
N ALA A 67 -3.48 -5.93 -4.61
CA ALA A 67 -4.02 -7.28 -4.65
C ALA A 67 -3.87 -7.84 -6.07
N GLU A 68 -2.93 -8.77 -6.26
CA GLU A 68 -2.83 -9.62 -7.44
C GLU A 68 -3.88 -10.74 -7.36
N THR A 69 -5.14 -10.31 -7.32
CA THR A 69 -6.30 -11.19 -7.42
C THR A 69 -7.02 -10.84 -8.71
N ALA A 70 -7.57 -11.83 -9.41
CA ALA A 70 -8.48 -11.66 -10.55
C ALA A 70 -9.83 -10.97 -10.19
N LYS A 71 -9.81 -10.04 -9.22
CA LYS A 71 -10.95 -9.31 -8.64
C LYS A 71 -11.16 -7.92 -9.27
N ASP A 72 -10.70 -7.72 -10.50
CA ASP A 72 -11.27 -6.66 -11.33
C ASP A 72 -12.79 -6.89 -11.55
N GLU A 73 -13.29 -8.12 -11.40
CA GLU A 73 -14.68 -8.44 -11.71
C GLU A 73 -15.73 -8.01 -10.65
N ALA A 74 -15.33 -7.59 -9.44
CA ALA A 74 -16.30 -7.15 -8.42
C ALA A 74 -16.16 -5.67 -7.99
N ALA A 75 -15.11 -4.97 -8.45
CA ALA A 75 -14.88 -3.56 -8.15
C ALA A 75 -15.26 -2.59 -9.30
N GLU A 76 -15.73 -3.12 -10.43
CA GLU A 76 -16.50 -2.44 -11.50
C GLU A 76 -17.89 -1.94 -11.02
N LYS A 77 -18.02 -1.53 -9.75
CA LYS A 77 -19.16 -0.75 -9.24
C LYS A 77 -18.83 0.26 -8.14
N ALA A 78 -17.57 0.36 -7.68
CA ALA A 78 -17.22 1.27 -6.57
C ALA A 78 -16.05 2.22 -6.85
N LYS A 79 -15.31 2.05 -7.96
CA LYS A 79 -14.17 2.92 -8.31
C LYS A 79 -14.46 4.01 -9.36
N GLU A 80 -15.69 4.15 -9.88
CA GLU A 80 -16.09 5.36 -10.62
C GLU A 80 -16.15 6.63 -9.74
N ALA A 81 -16.02 6.54 -8.41
CA ALA A 81 -16.08 7.70 -7.51
C ALA A 81 -14.72 8.23 -7.02
N LYS A 82 -13.60 7.52 -7.21
CA LYS A 82 -12.29 7.96 -6.68
C LYS A 82 -11.25 8.34 -7.75
N GLU A 83 -11.58 8.25 -9.03
CA GLU A 83 -10.70 8.71 -10.12
C GLU A 83 -10.89 10.20 -10.49
N ALA A 84 -11.84 10.92 -9.88
CA ALA A 84 -12.05 12.35 -10.17
C ALA A 84 -11.26 13.34 -9.27
N LYS A 85 -10.48 12.89 -8.28
CA LYS A 85 -9.85 13.81 -7.29
C LYS A 85 -8.32 13.81 -7.19
N LYS A 86 -7.58 12.96 -7.90
CA LYS A 86 -6.10 12.96 -7.83
C LYS A 86 -5.37 13.59 -9.04
N THR A 87 -6.09 14.00 -10.08
CA THR A 87 -5.48 14.48 -11.35
C THR A 87 -5.65 15.97 -11.66
N THR A 88 -6.15 16.81 -10.74
CA THR A 88 -6.34 18.27 -11.02
C THR A 88 -5.81 19.26 -9.99
N LYS A 89 -5.00 18.89 -8.98
CA LYS A 89 -4.52 19.90 -7.99
C LYS A 89 -3.02 20.04 -7.74
N HIS A 90 -2.13 19.27 -8.40
CA HIS A 90 -0.68 19.43 -8.19
C HIS A 90 0.16 19.48 -9.49
N LYS A 91 -0.21 20.39 -10.41
CA LYS A 91 0.65 21.05 -11.44
C LYS A 91 -0.32 21.94 -12.24
N ALA A 92 -0.20 23.26 -12.37
CA ALA A 92 0.98 24.09 -12.39
C ALA A 92 0.62 25.51 -11.89
N SER A 93 1.31 25.97 -10.83
CA SER A 93 1.55 27.39 -10.61
C SER A 93 2.94 27.69 -11.17
N LYS A 94 3.00 28.71 -12.05
CA LYS A 94 4.15 29.36 -12.70
C LYS A 94 4.82 28.65 -13.89
N HIS A 95 4.52 29.09 -15.12
CA HIS A 95 5.36 30.00 -15.94
C HIS A 95 4.77 30.12 -17.35
N THR A 96 4.59 31.35 -17.86
CA THR A 96 4.97 31.78 -19.23
C THR A 96 4.63 33.26 -19.41
N THR A 97 5.69 34.04 -19.60
CA THR A 97 5.76 35.41 -20.12
C THR A 97 5.27 35.49 -21.56
N HIS A 98 4.57 36.56 -21.93
CA HIS A 98 4.92 37.50 -23.02
C HIS A 98 4.00 38.73 -22.99
#